data_AF-A0A0M9E224-F1
#
_entry.id   AF-A0A0M9E224-F1
#
_cell.length_a   1.000
_cell.length_b   1.000
_cell.length_c   1.000
_cell.angle_alpha   90.00
_cell.angle_beta   90.00
_cell.angle_gamma   90.00
#
_symmetry.space_group_name_H-M   'P 1'
#
loop_
_entity.id
_entity.type
_entity.pdbx_description
1 polymer ?
#
loop_
_entity_poly.entity_id
_entity_poly.type
_entity_poly.pdbx_seq_one_letter_code
_entity_poly.pdbx_strand_id
1 'polypeptide(L)'
;YTFLIRPRRFGKSLWINLLQYYYDINRKDTFNELFKDTFIGQHPTSLRNSYLTIALNFAMVNPSSDNVQKAFERYIDSMINDFLMRYSQYFDKEKKLEIQSYTFIDKKLQELFLYCSRKKLKIFMLIDEYDNFTNTILTTSGTDAYLGLTHGEGSFRYFFNLLKGLTSMPDSGLSKLFITGVSPVTMDDVTSGFNIGDNVSLDKNINEFMGFTENETRSIINYYHGAGALTLDPEFCMDLMKQWYNNYCFAPDTKAVLFNSDMVLYFILTAMKGGAVPKKLIDQNIKIDYKKLRYLITLDNKLNGNFSRLKSIIENKEIVSDIVDSFP
;
A
#
# COMPACT_ATOMS: atom_id res chain seq x y z
N TYR A 1 8.23 7.88 9.55
CA TYR A 1 7.95 6.80 8.57
C TYR A 1 6.65 7.11 7.87
N THR A 2 6.43 6.62 6.66
CA THR A 2 5.27 7.06 5.87
C THR A 2 4.25 5.93 5.79
N PHE A 3 3.03 6.22 6.24
CA PHE A 3 1.87 5.37 6.01
C PHE A 3 0.96 6.00 4.98
N LEU A 4 0.59 5.20 3.98
CA LEU A 4 -0.27 5.64 2.90
C LEU A 4 -1.35 4.60 2.64
N ILE A 5 -2.54 4.85 3.14
CA ILE A 5 -3.70 4.00 2.99
C ILE A 5 -4.50 4.52 1.81
N ARG A 6 -4.88 3.62 0.91
CA ARG A 6 -5.74 3.97 -0.23
C ARG A 6 -6.63 2.82 -0.63
N PRO A 7 -7.79 3.10 -1.27
CA PRO A 7 -8.71 2.04 -1.66
C PRO A 7 -8.06 1.02 -2.62
N ARG A 8 -8.71 -0.12 -2.79
CA ARG A 8 -8.28 -1.15 -3.74
C ARG A 8 -8.24 -0.59 -5.16
N ARG A 9 -7.33 -1.12 -5.99
CA ARG A 9 -7.16 -0.78 -7.41
C ARG A 9 -6.71 0.65 -7.73
N PHE A 10 -6.20 1.39 -6.73
CA PHE A 10 -5.52 2.67 -6.96
C PHE A 10 -4.00 2.55 -7.17
N GLY A 11 -3.51 1.39 -7.62
CA GLY A 11 -2.09 1.22 -8.01
C GLY A 11 -1.07 1.12 -6.85
N LYS A 12 -1.44 0.74 -5.62
CA LYS A 12 -0.54 0.56 -4.45
C LYS A 12 0.77 -0.14 -4.79
N SER A 13 0.67 -1.35 -5.33
CA SER A 13 1.85 -2.16 -5.67
C SER A 13 2.70 -1.53 -6.78
N LEU A 14 2.09 -0.86 -7.76
CA LEU A 14 2.82 -0.14 -8.80
C LEU A 14 3.69 0.97 -8.20
N TRP A 15 3.17 1.68 -7.19
CA TRP A 15 3.93 2.70 -6.49
C TRP A 15 5.13 2.13 -5.72
N ILE A 16 4.94 1.03 -5.00
CA ILE A 16 6.05 0.33 -4.33
C ILE A 16 7.12 -0.10 -5.34
N ASN A 17 6.72 -0.60 -6.52
CA ASN A 17 7.67 -0.92 -7.58
C ASN A 17 8.43 0.32 -8.06
N LEU A 18 7.74 1.44 -8.31
CA LEU A 18 8.38 2.69 -8.70
C LEU A 18 9.42 3.13 -7.66
N LEU A 19 9.06 3.10 -6.37
CA LEU A 19 9.99 3.42 -5.28
C LEU A 19 11.21 2.49 -5.28
N GLN A 20 11.03 1.18 -5.49
CA GLN A 20 12.16 0.25 -5.61
C GLN A 20 13.07 0.64 -6.77
N TYR A 21 12.52 0.81 -7.98
CA TYR A 21 13.33 1.16 -9.15
C TYR A 21 14.07 2.49 -9.00
N TYR A 22 13.44 3.47 -8.35
CA TYR A 22 14.01 4.81 -8.18
C TYR A 22 15.10 4.87 -7.11
N TYR A 23 14.91 4.19 -5.98
CA TYR A 23 15.80 4.29 -4.81
C TYR A 23 16.85 3.19 -4.73
N ASP A 24 16.67 2.05 -5.40
CA ASP A 24 17.60 0.92 -5.35
C ASP A 24 18.97 1.28 -5.95
N ILE A 25 20.03 1.06 -5.17
CA ILE A 25 21.41 1.31 -5.56
C ILE A 25 21.85 0.48 -6.76
N ASN A 26 21.29 -0.73 -6.93
CA ASN A 26 21.61 -1.59 -8.07
C ASN A 26 21.01 -1.07 -9.39
N ARG A 27 20.13 -0.05 -9.34
CA ARG A 27 19.49 0.55 -10.52
C ARG A 27 20.18 1.80 -11.04
N LYS A 28 21.33 2.17 -10.45
CA LYS A 28 22.08 3.38 -10.78
C LYS A 28 22.42 3.49 -12.27
N ASP A 29 22.91 2.39 -12.85
CA ASP A 29 23.34 2.38 -14.26
C ASP A 29 22.15 2.35 -15.24
N THR A 30 20.98 1.88 -14.78
CA THR A 30 19.73 1.83 -15.55
C THR A 30 18.82 3.04 -15.32
N PHE A 31 19.22 4.03 -14.51
CA PHE A 31 18.33 5.13 -14.11
C PHE A 31 17.79 5.91 -15.32
N ASN A 32 18.67 6.24 -16.27
CA ASN A 32 18.27 6.99 -17.47
C ASN A 32 17.36 6.15 -18.38
N GLU A 33 17.59 4.84 -18.51
CA GLU A 33 16.72 3.96 -19.28
C GLU A 33 15.29 3.95 -18.73
N LEU A 34 15.17 3.93 -17.39
CA LEU A 34 13.88 3.84 -16.71
C LEU A 34 13.14 5.18 -16.62
N PHE A 35 13.87 6.29 -16.47
CA PHE A 35 13.26 7.55 -16.01
C PHE A 35 13.53 8.78 -16.88
N LYS A 36 14.42 8.75 -17.89
CA LYS A 36 14.87 9.98 -18.60
C LYS A 36 13.74 10.89 -19.11
N ASP A 37 12.65 10.31 -19.58
CA ASP A 37 11.51 11.04 -20.18
C ASP A 37 10.40 11.34 -19.15
N THR A 38 10.64 11.06 -17.87
CA THR A 38 9.71 11.28 -16.77
C THR A 38 10.11 12.50 -15.94
N PHE A 39 9.16 13.09 -15.23
CA PHE A 39 9.43 14.19 -14.30
C PHE A 39 10.53 13.85 -13.29
N ILE A 40 10.51 12.65 -12.70
CA ILE A 40 11.48 12.23 -11.68
C ILE A 40 12.87 11.92 -12.25
N GLY A 41 12.99 11.64 -13.55
CA GLY A 41 14.29 11.51 -14.21
C GLY A 41 14.90 12.84 -14.62
N GLN A 42 14.07 13.84 -14.94
CA GLN A 42 14.49 15.22 -15.22
C GLN A 42 14.76 16.01 -13.94
N HIS A 43 14.09 15.67 -12.85
CA HIS A 43 14.23 16.28 -11.53
C HIS A 43 14.63 15.25 -10.47
N PRO A 44 15.82 14.63 -10.59
CA PRO A 44 16.20 13.59 -9.68
C PRO A 44 16.55 14.14 -8.30
N THR A 45 16.06 13.49 -7.25
CA THR A 45 16.41 13.82 -5.87
C THR A 45 17.87 13.42 -5.56
N SER A 46 18.44 14.01 -4.51
CA SER A 46 19.79 13.67 -4.02
C SER A 46 19.92 12.23 -3.52
N LEU A 47 18.78 11.58 -3.24
CA LEU A 47 18.69 10.24 -2.69
C LEU A 47 18.36 9.17 -3.74
N ARG A 48 18.32 9.51 -5.04
CA ARG A 48 18.13 8.50 -6.09
C ARG A 48 19.20 7.41 -6.01
N ASN A 49 18.82 6.15 -6.22
CA ASN A 49 19.71 4.99 -6.21
C ASN A 49 20.70 4.95 -5.02
N SER A 50 20.26 5.37 -3.82
CA SER A 50 21.12 5.45 -2.63
C SER A 50 20.76 4.44 -1.53
N TYR A 51 19.86 3.50 -1.79
CA TYR A 51 19.34 2.57 -0.79
C TYR A 51 19.45 1.11 -1.22
N LEU A 52 19.58 0.22 -0.25
CA LEU A 52 19.25 -1.18 -0.39
C LEU A 52 17.75 -1.32 -0.12
N THR A 53 16.98 -1.81 -1.08
CA THR A 53 15.53 -1.88 -0.97
C THR A 53 15.05 -3.27 -0.57
N ILE A 54 14.09 -3.35 0.34
CA ILE A 54 13.37 -4.59 0.68
C ILE A 54 11.88 -4.32 0.60
N ALA A 55 11.19 -5.01 -0.31
CA ALA A 55 9.74 -4.89 -0.47
C ALA A 55 9.06 -6.16 0.01
N LEU A 56 8.16 -6.01 0.97
CA LEU A 56 7.34 -7.05 1.55
C LEU A 56 5.91 -6.87 1.05
N ASN A 57 5.32 -7.92 0.48
CA ASN A 57 3.91 -7.95 0.10
C ASN A 57 3.23 -9.05 0.91
N PHE A 58 2.46 -8.64 1.92
CA PHE A 58 1.85 -9.60 2.84
C PHE A 58 0.68 -10.38 2.23
N ALA A 59 0.20 -10.02 1.03
CA ALA A 59 -0.72 -10.87 0.26
C ALA A 59 -0.08 -12.21 -0.15
N MET A 60 1.25 -12.31 -0.15
CA MET A 60 1.98 -13.56 -0.43
C MET A 60 2.01 -14.52 0.76
N VAL A 61 1.52 -14.11 1.93
CA VAL A 61 1.43 -14.96 3.11
C VAL A 61 0.03 -15.55 3.17
N ASN A 62 -0.07 -16.88 3.13
CA ASN A 62 -1.35 -17.57 3.22
C ASN A 62 -1.96 -17.37 4.62
N PRO A 63 -3.06 -16.61 4.76
CA PRO A 63 -3.69 -16.34 6.03
C PRO A 63 -4.58 -17.51 6.53
N SER A 64 -4.83 -18.51 5.69
CA SER A 64 -5.66 -19.68 6.01
C SER A 64 -4.82 -20.91 6.39
N SER A 65 -3.51 -20.77 6.55
CA SER A 65 -2.68 -21.87 7.04
C SER A 65 -2.94 -22.13 8.52
N ASP A 66 -2.93 -23.40 8.95
CA ASP A 66 -3.03 -23.82 10.36
C ASP A 66 -2.03 -23.12 11.28
N ASN A 67 -0.97 -22.52 10.72
CA ASN A 67 -0.04 -21.66 11.43
C ASN A 67 0.40 -20.45 10.58
N VAL A 68 -0.42 -19.40 10.58
CA VAL A 68 -0.18 -18.13 9.86
C VAL A 68 1.15 -17.49 10.28
N GLN A 69 1.52 -17.60 11.56
CA GLN A 69 2.81 -17.11 12.05
C GLN A 69 3.99 -17.80 11.35
N LYS A 70 4.00 -19.13 11.25
CA LYS A 70 5.07 -19.86 10.53
C LYS A 70 5.10 -19.50 9.04
N ALA A 71 3.94 -19.29 8.43
CA ALA A 71 3.87 -18.86 7.02
C ALA A 71 4.49 -17.46 6.85
N PHE A 72 4.22 -16.56 7.77
CA PHE A 72 4.81 -15.22 7.82
C PHE A 72 6.33 -15.28 8.05
N GLU A 73 6.80 -16.02 9.06
CA GLU A 73 8.22 -16.17 9.37
C GLU A 73 9.00 -16.73 8.17
N ARG A 74 8.47 -17.78 7.52
CA ARG A 74 9.08 -18.35 6.30
C ARG A 74 9.12 -17.36 5.14
N TYR A 75 8.07 -16.55 4.98
CA TYR A 75 8.04 -15.51 3.96
C TYR A 75 9.12 -14.46 4.20
N ILE A 76 9.19 -13.92 5.43
CA ILE A 76 10.22 -12.95 5.81
C ILE A 76 11.63 -13.52 5.64
N ASP A 77 11.85 -14.78 6.06
CA ASP A 77 13.14 -15.46 5.87
C ASP A 77 13.54 -15.54 4.39
N SER A 78 12.59 -15.90 3.52
CA SER A 78 12.81 -15.95 2.08
C SER A 78 13.18 -14.57 1.51
N MET A 79 12.52 -13.51 1.98
CA MET A 79 12.81 -12.14 1.56
C MET A 79 14.18 -11.65 2.03
N ILE A 80 14.62 -12.03 3.24
CA ILE A 80 15.97 -11.74 3.74
C ILE A 80 17.02 -12.46 2.90
N ASN A 81 16.80 -13.73 2.57
CA ASN A 81 17.70 -14.50 1.71
C ASN A 81 17.83 -13.87 0.31
N ASP A 82 16.71 -13.50 -0.32
CA ASP A 82 16.73 -12.79 -1.60
C ASP A 82 17.47 -11.44 -1.52
N PHE A 83 17.23 -10.67 -0.45
CA PHE A 83 17.93 -9.41 -0.20
C PHE A 83 19.46 -9.61 -0.13
N LEU A 84 19.94 -10.62 0.62
CA LEU A 84 21.37 -10.91 0.75
C LEU A 84 22.00 -11.37 -0.59
N MET A 85 21.24 -12.06 -1.43
CA MET A 85 21.68 -12.44 -2.78
C MET A 85 21.75 -11.22 -3.70
N ARG A 86 20.69 -10.40 -3.73
CA ARG A 86 20.58 -9.19 -4.56
C ARG A 86 21.66 -8.17 -4.26
N TYR A 87 22.00 -8.00 -2.99
CA TYR A 87 23.00 -7.04 -2.52
C TYR A 87 24.34 -7.69 -2.19
N SER A 88 24.64 -8.82 -2.83
CA SER A 88 25.79 -9.66 -2.47
C SER A 88 27.14 -8.94 -2.45
N GLN A 89 27.34 -7.90 -3.26
CA GLN A 89 28.56 -7.09 -3.28
C GLN A 89 28.79 -6.25 -2.00
N TYR A 90 27.73 -6.01 -1.21
CA TYR A 90 27.79 -5.23 0.04
C TYR A 90 27.93 -6.10 1.29
N PHE A 91 27.94 -7.42 1.13
CA PHE A 91 27.93 -8.40 2.21
C PHE A 91 29.00 -9.47 1.98
N ASP A 92 29.98 -9.53 2.87
CA ASP A 92 31.02 -10.55 2.84
C ASP A 92 30.41 -11.95 3.02
N LYS A 93 31.05 -12.98 2.44
CA LYS A 93 30.53 -14.36 2.44
C LYS A 93 30.24 -14.87 3.86
N GLU A 94 31.15 -14.61 4.80
CA GLU A 94 30.99 -14.98 6.20
C GLU A 94 29.75 -14.34 6.82
N LYS A 95 29.52 -13.04 6.54
CA LYS A 95 28.38 -12.32 7.11
C LYS A 95 27.04 -12.82 6.58
N LYS A 96 26.99 -13.18 5.29
CA LYS A 96 25.79 -13.82 4.72
C LYS A 96 25.49 -15.13 5.43
N LEU A 97 26.48 -16.00 5.55
CA LEU A 97 26.32 -17.30 6.20
C LEU A 97 25.90 -17.15 7.67
N GLU A 98 26.48 -16.19 8.39
CA GLU A 98 26.09 -15.86 9.76
C GLU A 98 24.60 -15.48 9.84
N ILE A 99 24.15 -14.49 9.05
CA ILE A 99 22.73 -14.05 9.07
C ILE A 99 21.80 -15.21 8.67
N GLN A 100 22.19 -16.00 7.67
CA GLN A 100 21.39 -17.13 7.20
C GLN A 100 21.29 -18.27 8.24
N SER A 101 22.30 -18.44 9.09
CA SER A 101 22.37 -19.50 10.09
C SER A 101 21.40 -19.31 11.28
N TYR A 102 20.92 -18.09 11.53
CA TYR A 102 19.98 -17.86 12.63
C TYR A 102 18.65 -18.57 12.37
N THR A 103 18.04 -19.09 13.43
CA THR A 103 16.71 -19.73 13.32
C THR A 103 15.59 -18.70 13.28
N PHE A 104 15.68 -17.64 14.07
CA PHE A 104 14.59 -16.68 14.27
C PHE A 104 14.76 -15.42 13.41
N ILE A 105 13.65 -14.98 12.79
CA ILE A 105 13.64 -13.85 11.85
C ILE A 105 14.01 -12.52 12.49
N ASP A 106 13.70 -12.34 13.77
CA ASP A 106 14.01 -11.14 14.53
C ASP A 106 15.52 -10.98 14.67
N LYS A 107 16.23 -12.06 15.01
CA LYS A 107 17.69 -12.05 15.08
C LYS A 107 18.32 -11.78 13.71
N LYS A 108 17.75 -12.32 12.63
CA LYS A 108 18.21 -12.04 11.25
C LYS A 108 18.08 -10.56 10.91
N LEU A 109 16.90 -9.97 11.15
CA LEU A 109 16.63 -8.55 10.85
C LEU A 109 17.49 -7.62 11.70
N GLN A 110 17.65 -7.92 12.98
CA GLN A 110 18.53 -7.16 13.88
C GLN A 110 19.95 -7.15 13.34
N GLU A 111 20.53 -8.33 13.07
CA GLU A 111 21.91 -8.41 12.61
C GLU A 111 22.10 -7.77 11.24
N LEU A 112 21.14 -7.95 10.33
CA LEU A 112 21.12 -7.32 9.02
C LEU A 112 21.18 -5.79 9.13
N PHE A 113 20.29 -5.18 9.92
CA PHE A 113 20.22 -3.72 10.03
C PHE A 113 21.39 -3.15 10.83
N LEU A 114 21.86 -3.83 11.88
CA LEU A 114 23.06 -3.43 12.61
C LEU A 114 24.31 -3.50 11.73
N TYR A 115 24.44 -4.52 10.88
CA TYR A 115 25.54 -4.60 9.91
C TYR A 115 25.49 -3.43 8.93
N CYS A 116 24.31 -3.16 8.35
CA CYS A 116 24.13 -2.04 7.43
C CYS A 116 24.46 -0.69 8.09
N SER A 117 24.01 -0.48 9.33
CA SER A 117 24.37 0.69 10.14
C SER A 117 25.89 0.86 10.24
N ARG A 118 26.61 -0.17 10.69
CA ARG A 118 28.08 -0.15 10.83
C ARG A 118 28.81 0.11 9.51
N LYS A 119 28.27 -0.38 8.40
CA LYS A 119 28.81 -0.19 7.05
C LYS A 119 28.31 1.10 6.37
N LYS A 120 27.51 1.92 7.06
CA LYS A 120 26.87 3.14 6.53
C LYS A 120 25.99 2.88 5.29
N LEU A 121 25.45 1.66 5.20
CA LEU A 121 24.48 1.25 4.19
C LEU A 121 23.07 1.58 4.69
N LYS A 122 22.24 2.14 3.81
CA LYS A 122 20.89 2.58 4.14
C LYS A 122 19.88 1.63 3.52
N ILE A 123 19.03 1.02 4.34
CA ILE A 123 17.92 0.19 3.90
C ILE A 123 16.66 1.04 3.79
N PHE A 124 15.92 0.85 2.69
CA PHE A 124 14.55 1.34 2.53
C PHE A 124 13.61 0.13 2.49
N MET A 125 12.82 -0.04 3.55
CA MET A 125 11.78 -1.07 3.62
C MET A 125 10.45 -0.55 3.10
N LEU A 126 9.79 -1.35 2.28
CA LEU A 126 8.48 -1.07 1.68
C LEU A 126 7.55 -2.23 2.06
N ILE A 127 6.35 -1.95 2.58
CA ILE A 127 5.38 -2.97 2.98
C ILE A 127 4.06 -2.69 2.26
N ASP A 128 3.60 -3.64 1.45
CA ASP A 128 2.29 -3.65 0.79
C ASP A 128 1.33 -4.60 1.51
N GLU A 129 0.04 -4.32 1.39
CA GLU A 129 -1.06 -5.13 1.93
C GLU A 129 -0.83 -5.48 3.43
N TYR A 130 -0.35 -4.52 4.22
CA TYR A 130 -0.05 -4.75 5.65
C TYR A 130 -1.27 -5.24 6.43
N ASP A 131 -2.46 -4.85 5.98
CA ASP A 131 -3.76 -5.21 6.52
C ASP A 131 -4.30 -6.55 5.98
N ASN A 132 -3.54 -7.30 5.15
CA ASN A 132 -3.96 -8.60 4.60
C ASN A 132 -4.34 -9.61 5.70
N PHE A 133 -3.56 -9.63 6.78
CA PHE A 133 -3.80 -10.52 7.91
C PHE A 133 -5.12 -10.20 8.61
N THR A 134 -5.32 -8.93 8.99
CA THR A 134 -6.61 -8.45 9.54
C THR A 134 -7.77 -8.75 8.60
N ASN A 135 -7.59 -8.46 7.31
CA ASN A 135 -8.62 -8.63 6.29
C ASN A 135 -9.09 -10.07 6.14
N THR A 136 -8.22 -11.04 6.35
CA THR A 136 -8.55 -12.46 6.18
C THR A 136 -8.92 -13.11 7.50
N ILE A 137 -8.12 -12.92 8.56
CA ILE A 137 -8.32 -13.56 9.87
C ILE A 137 -9.68 -13.14 10.48
N LEU A 138 -10.04 -11.85 10.42
CA LEU A 138 -11.35 -11.38 10.87
C LEU A 138 -12.49 -12.08 10.12
N THR A 139 -12.32 -12.33 8.83
CA THR A 139 -13.37 -12.91 7.98
C THR A 139 -13.48 -14.42 8.05
N THR A 140 -12.38 -15.15 8.34
CA THR A 140 -12.35 -16.62 8.29
C THR A 140 -12.33 -17.29 9.65
N SER A 141 -11.67 -16.69 10.64
CA SER A 141 -11.28 -17.38 11.88
C SER A 141 -11.88 -16.75 13.15
N GLY A 142 -12.64 -15.66 12.98
CA GLY A 142 -13.30 -14.96 14.09
C GLY A 142 -12.38 -14.03 14.89
N THR A 143 -12.99 -13.31 15.84
CA THR A 143 -12.33 -12.25 16.61
C THR A 143 -11.21 -12.78 17.52
N ASP A 144 -11.32 -14.00 18.06
CA ASP A 144 -10.32 -14.54 19.00
C ASP A 144 -8.99 -14.90 18.33
N ALA A 145 -9.04 -15.44 17.10
CA ALA A 145 -7.85 -15.72 16.30
C ALA A 145 -7.16 -14.43 15.81
N TYR A 146 -7.95 -13.38 15.57
CA TYR A 146 -7.43 -12.05 15.31
C TYR A 146 -6.73 -11.48 16.54
N LEU A 147 -7.42 -11.47 17.69
CA LEU A 147 -6.90 -10.96 18.97
C LEU A 147 -5.59 -11.66 19.38
N GLY A 148 -5.49 -12.98 19.21
CA GLY A 148 -4.27 -13.73 19.54
C GLY A 148 -3.05 -13.42 18.66
N LEU A 149 -3.25 -12.86 17.46
CA LEU A 149 -2.18 -12.51 16.52
C LEU A 149 -1.85 -11.01 16.50
N THR A 150 -2.81 -10.15 16.86
CA THR A 150 -2.66 -8.69 16.81
C THR A 150 -2.58 -8.03 18.20
N HIS A 151 -3.09 -8.65 19.27
CA HIS A 151 -2.99 -8.13 20.64
C HIS A 151 -1.99 -8.95 21.50
N GLY A 152 -1.49 -8.34 22.58
CA GLY A 152 -0.53 -8.98 23.50
C GLY A 152 0.83 -9.29 22.85
N GLU A 153 1.23 -10.56 22.90
CA GLU A 153 2.52 -11.12 22.43
C GLU A 153 2.51 -11.55 20.95
N GLY A 154 1.52 -11.12 20.16
CA GLY A 154 1.37 -11.52 18.76
C GLY A 154 2.61 -11.25 17.90
N SER A 155 3.02 -12.25 17.10
CA SER A 155 4.21 -12.20 16.24
C SER A 155 4.23 -11.02 15.26
N PHE A 156 3.06 -10.57 14.79
CA PHE A 156 2.93 -9.41 13.91
C PHE A 156 3.20 -8.09 14.63
N ARG A 157 2.63 -7.91 15.83
CA ARG A 157 2.92 -6.75 16.68
C ARG A 157 4.40 -6.71 17.06
N TYR A 158 4.98 -7.85 17.39
CA TYR A 158 6.40 -7.97 17.68
C TYR A 158 7.26 -7.57 16.46
N PHE A 159 6.91 -7.99 15.25
CA PHE A 159 7.60 -7.57 14.03
C PHE A 159 7.59 -6.05 13.83
N PHE A 160 6.45 -5.38 13.95
CA PHE A 160 6.39 -3.92 13.83
C PHE A 160 7.15 -3.23 14.97
N ASN A 161 7.03 -3.69 16.21
CA ASN A 161 7.83 -3.18 17.33
C ASN A 161 9.33 -3.31 17.09
N LEU A 162 9.77 -4.43 16.51
CA LEU A 162 11.15 -4.65 16.12
C LEU A 162 11.62 -3.62 15.09
N LEU A 163 10.82 -3.41 14.02
CA LEU A 163 11.12 -2.38 13.02
C LEU A 163 11.24 -1.01 13.69
N LYS A 164 10.33 -0.65 14.60
CA LYS A 164 10.39 0.60 15.35
C LYS A 164 11.70 0.73 16.10
N GLY A 165 12.04 -0.28 16.92
CA GLY A 165 13.26 -0.28 17.73
C GLY A 165 14.51 -0.10 16.87
N LEU A 166 14.57 -0.81 15.74
CA LEU A 166 15.69 -0.70 14.82
C LEU A 166 15.76 0.66 14.14
N THR A 167 14.63 1.28 13.84
CA THR A 167 14.60 2.59 13.20
C THR A 167 14.92 3.77 14.13
N SER A 168 14.74 3.61 15.45
CA SER A 168 15.01 4.65 16.45
C SER A 168 16.48 4.77 16.87
N MET A 169 17.36 3.92 16.34
CA MET A 169 18.79 3.95 16.65
C MET A 169 19.51 5.06 15.87
N PRO A 170 20.51 5.74 16.47
CA PRO A 170 21.41 6.62 15.73
C PRO A 170 22.07 5.85 14.58
N ASP A 171 22.14 6.47 13.40
CA ASP A 171 22.67 5.84 12.19
C ASP A 171 22.01 4.47 11.86
N SER A 172 20.71 4.33 12.13
CA SER A 172 19.98 3.09 11.85
C SER A 172 20.21 2.60 10.43
N GLY A 173 20.49 1.30 10.30
CA GLY A 173 20.55 0.64 9.01
C GLY A 173 19.21 0.67 8.29
N LEU A 174 18.08 0.71 9.01
CA LEU A 174 16.76 0.93 8.45
C LEU A 174 16.44 2.43 8.39
N SER A 175 16.84 3.05 7.29
CA SER A 175 16.79 4.52 7.11
C SER A 175 15.41 5.03 6.71
N LYS A 176 14.62 4.23 5.97
CA LYS A 176 13.27 4.60 5.52
C LYS A 176 12.32 3.41 5.59
N LEU A 177 11.06 3.71 5.91
CA LEU A 177 9.96 2.76 5.90
C LEU A 177 8.73 3.41 5.26
N PHE A 178 8.16 2.71 4.28
CA PHE A 178 6.89 3.07 3.64
C PHE A 178 5.93 1.89 3.74
N ILE A 179 4.72 2.14 4.23
CA ILE A 179 3.70 1.11 4.45
C ILE A 179 2.42 1.54 3.75
N THR A 180 1.79 0.63 3.02
CA THR A 180 0.52 0.87 2.33
C THR A 180 -0.44 -0.32 2.46
N GLY A 181 -1.73 -0.04 2.41
CA GLY A 181 -2.82 -1.01 2.57
C GLY A 181 -4.18 -0.36 2.33
N VAL A 182 -5.25 -0.99 2.78
CA VAL A 182 -6.63 -0.50 2.60
C VAL A 182 -7.26 0.04 3.88
N SER A 183 -7.03 -0.61 5.03
CA SER A 183 -7.72 -0.29 6.28
C SER A 183 -6.80 0.22 7.38
N PRO A 184 -7.12 1.35 8.05
CA PRO A 184 -6.37 1.85 9.21
C PRO A 184 -6.58 1.01 10.47
N VAL A 185 -7.60 0.14 10.54
CA VAL A 185 -7.94 -0.64 11.76
C VAL A 185 -6.78 -1.50 12.22
N THR A 186 -6.06 -2.12 11.28
CA THR A 186 -4.85 -2.89 11.58
C THR A 186 -3.78 -2.01 12.21
N MET A 187 -3.72 -0.73 11.85
CA MET A 187 -2.74 0.21 12.38
C MET A 187 -2.93 0.29 13.91
N ASP A 188 -4.06 0.73 14.43
CA ASP A 188 -4.21 0.95 15.88
C ASP A 188 -3.93 -0.32 16.73
N ASP A 189 -4.31 -1.49 16.23
CA ASP A 189 -4.11 -2.77 16.93
C ASP A 189 -2.65 -3.26 16.95
N VAL A 190 -1.94 -3.28 15.81
CA VAL A 190 -0.51 -3.72 15.76
C VAL A 190 0.49 -2.58 15.88
N THR A 191 0.06 -1.32 15.73
CA THR A 191 0.88 -0.09 15.78
C THR A 191 0.59 0.80 16.98
N SER A 192 -0.24 0.43 17.95
CA SER A 192 -0.18 1.11 19.27
C SER A 192 1.25 1.16 19.84
N GLY A 193 2.10 0.21 19.43
CA GLY A 193 3.56 0.25 19.62
C GLY A 193 4.34 1.05 18.56
N PHE A 194 3.85 1.26 17.34
CA PHE A 194 4.50 1.92 16.18
C PHE A 194 4.02 3.37 15.92
N ASN A 195 3.88 4.20 16.97
CA ASN A 195 3.51 5.63 16.88
C ASN A 195 4.57 6.57 16.23
N ILE A 196 5.40 6.08 15.30
CA ILE A 196 6.40 6.91 14.57
C ILE A 196 6.06 7.03 13.07
N GLY A 197 4.93 6.44 12.67
CA GLY A 197 4.36 6.56 11.34
C GLY A 197 3.54 7.84 11.19
N ASP A 198 3.90 8.67 10.22
CA ASP A 198 3.07 9.78 9.77
C ASP A 198 2.09 9.24 8.72
N ASN A 199 0.79 9.32 9.02
CA ASN A 199 -0.27 8.91 8.12
C ASN A 199 -0.59 10.07 7.17
N VAL A 200 -0.03 10.00 5.98
CA VAL A 200 -0.15 11.07 4.98
C VAL A 200 -1.38 10.91 4.09
N SER A 201 -2.22 9.90 4.31
CA SER A 201 -3.32 9.52 3.39
C SER A 201 -4.33 10.64 3.13
N LEU A 202 -4.48 11.57 4.09
CA LEU A 202 -5.38 12.73 4.00
C LEU A 202 -4.63 14.05 3.76
N ASP A 203 -3.32 14.01 3.49
CA ASP A 203 -2.54 15.20 3.18
C ASP A 203 -2.88 15.70 1.77
N LYS A 204 -3.33 16.95 1.69
CA LYS A 204 -3.65 17.66 0.45
C LYS A 204 -2.49 17.67 -0.55
N ASN A 205 -1.25 17.69 -0.08
CA ASN A 205 -0.06 17.76 -0.94
C ASN A 205 0.15 16.48 -1.77
N ILE A 206 -0.48 15.38 -1.35
CA ILE A 206 -0.44 14.09 -2.07
C ILE A 206 -1.81 13.68 -2.60
N ASN A 207 -2.80 14.57 -2.64
CA ASN A 207 -4.13 14.22 -3.13
C ASN A 207 -4.05 13.73 -4.58
N GLU A 208 -3.44 14.51 -5.48
CA GLU A 208 -3.34 14.16 -6.92
C GLU A 208 -2.57 12.85 -7.16
N PHE A 209 -1.70 12.44 -6.24
CA PHE A 209 -1.03 11.14 -6.30
C PHE A 209 -2.00 9.94 -6.19
N MET A 210 -3.19 10.15 -5.63
CA MET A 210 -4.15 9.08 -5.34
C MET A 210 -4.99 8.65 -6.55
N GLY A 211 -4.91 9.30 -7.70
CA GLY A 211 -5.72 8.97 -8.88
C GLY A 211 -5.25 9.71 -10.12
N PHE A 212 -6.07 9.73 -11.17
CA PHE A 212 -5.80 10.59 -12.33
C PHE A 212 -6.53 11.91 -12.21
N THR A 213 -5.85 13.00 -12.53
CA THR A 213 -6.48 14.30 -12.74
C THR A 213 -7.29 14.30 -14.04
N GLU A 214 -8.16 15.30 -14.21
CA GLU A 214 -8.87 15.53 -15.48
C GLU A 214 -7.89 15.69 -16.65
N ASN A 215 -6.81 16.43 -16.46
CA ASN A 215 -5.80 16.68 -17.49
C ASN A 215 -5.06 15.40 -17.89
N GLU A 216 -4.67 14.56 -16.92
CA GLU A 216 -4.04 13.27 -17.20
C GLU A 216 -5.02 12.33 -17.91
N THR A 217 -6.26 12.25 -17.45
CA THR A 217 -7.30 11.42 -18.08
C THR A 217 -7.50 11.81 -19.54
N ARG A 218 -7.65 13.11 -19.81
CA ARG A 218 -7.78 13.67 -21.16
C ARG A 218 -6.54 13.38 -22.02
N SER A 219 -5.34 13.48 -21.44
CA SER A 219 -4.08 13.18 -22.13
C SER A 219 -4.01 11.71 -22.54
N ILE A 220 -4.43 10.77 -21.68
CA ILE A 220 -4.46 9.34 -22.00
C ILE A 220 -5.46 9.06 -23.12
N ILE A 221 -6.67 9.63 -23.07
CA ILE A 221 -7.69 9.48 -24.12
C ILE A 221 -7.15 9.97 -25.47
N ASN A 222 -6.62 11.21 -25.50
CA ASN A 222 -6.09 11.82 -26.70
C ASN A 222 -4.90 11.05 -27.29
N TYR A 223 -4.03 10.50 -26.44
CA TYR A 223 -2.90 9.69 -26.88
C TYR A 223 -3.35 8.46 -27.67
N TYR A 224 -4.28 7.67 -27.12
CA TYR A 224 -4.76 6.46 -27.81
C TYR A 224 -5.67 6.77 -29.01
N HIS A 225 -6.40 7.88 -28.97
CA HIS A 225 -7.19 8.34 -30.11
C HIS A 225 -6.30 8.80 -31.26
N GLY A 226 -5.29 9.62 -30.99
CA GLY A 226 -4.32 10.09 -31.97
C GLY A 226 -3.47 8.97 -32.58
N ALA A 227 -3.23 7.90 -31.81
CA ALA A 227 -2.60 6.67 -32.32
C ALA A 227 -3.55 5.78 -33.15
N GLY A 228 -4.82 6.15 -33.31
CA GLY A 228 -5.84 5.39 -34.05
C GLY A 228 -6.34 4.13 -33.33
N ALA A 229 -5.93 3.91 -32.08
CA ALA A 229 -6.32 2.71 -31.31
C ALA A 229 -7.66 2.89 -30.58
N LEU A 230 -8.01 4.11 -30.19
CA LEU A 230 -9.30 4.47 -29.61
C LEU A 230 -10.14 5.21 -30.65
N THR A 231 -11.12 4.55 -31.24
CA THR A 231 -11.98 5.12 -32.29
C THR A 231 -13.07 6.06 -31.78
N LEU A 232 -13.37 5.99 -30.48
CA LEU A 232 -14.38 6.83 -29.85
C LEU A 232 -13.92 8.29 -29.79
N ASP A 233 -14.88 9.21 -29.88
CA ASP A 233 -14.64 10.64 -29.72
C ASP A 233 -14.08 10.95 -28.31
N PRO A 234 -12.98 11.73 -28.21
CA PRO A 234 -12.37 12.06 -26.92
C PRO A 234 -13.27 12.82 -25.94
N GLU A 235 -14.08 13.79 -26.40
CA GLU A 235 -14.97 14.54 -25.50
C GLU A 235 -16.08 13.66 -24.98
N PHE A 236 -16.68 12.83 -25.86
CA PHE A 236 -17.67 11.84 -25.46
C PHE A 236 -17.11 10.87 -24.39
N CYS A 237 -15.88 10.39 -24.56
CA CYS A 237 -15.23 9.55 -23.55
C CYS A 237 -15.04 10.30 -22.23
N MET A 238 -14.57 11.54 -22.29
CA MET A 238 -14.34 12.37 -21.11
C MET A 238 -15.62 12.62 -20.32
N ASP A 239 -16.71 12.98 -21.00
CA ASP A 239 -18.01 13.24 -20.37
C ASP A 239 -18.55 11.98 -19.67
N LEU A 240 -18.40 10.82 -20.32
CA LEU A 240 -18.81 9.56 -19.72
C LEU A 240 -17.96 9.22 -18.48
N MET A 241 -16.63 9.40 -18.55
CA MET A 241 -15.76 9.18 -17.40
C MET A 241 -16.05 10.16 -16.26
N LYS A 242 -16.42 11.42 -16.56
CA LYS A 242 -16.82 12.42 -15.55
C LYS A 242 -18.06 11.98 -14.78
N GLN A 243 -19.01 11.35 -15.46
CA GLN A 243 -20.24 10.87 -14.81
C GLN A 243 -19.99 9.62 -13.96
N TRP A 244 -19.09 8.72 -14.38
CA TRP A 244 -18.97 7.39 -13.79
C TRP A 244 -17.77 7.19 -12.87
N TYR A 245 -16.65 7.86 -13.13
CA TYR A 245 -15.34 7.55 -12.50
C TYR A 245 -14.76 8.71 -11.68
N ASN A 246 -15.36 9.88 -11.77
CA ASN A 246 -14.97 11.09 -11.03
C ASN A 246 -15.54 11.08 -9.59
N ASN A 247 -15.21 12.10 -8.79
CA ASN A 247 -15.65 12.33 -7.40
C ASN A 247 -14.78 11.69 -6.29
N TYR A 248 -13.55 11.30 -6.60
CA TYR A 248 -12.61 10.92 -5.55
C TYR A 248 -11.90 12.16 -5.01
N CYS A 249 -12.01 12.35 -3.70
CA CYS A 249 -11.37 13.41 -2.94
C CYS A 249 -10.81 12.79 -1.65
N PHE A 250 -9.50 12.84 -1.47
CA PHE A 250 -8.81 12.19 -0.35
C PHE A 250 -8.38 13.18 0.74
N ALA A 251 -8.46 14.49 0.48
CA ALA A 251 -8.14 15.53 1.45
C ALA A 251 -9.32 16.52 1.57
N PRO A 252 -9.77 16.88 2.78
CA PRO A 252 -10.98 17.69 2.99
C PRO A 252 -10.93 19.08 2.32
N ASP A 253 -9.74 19.67 2.16
CA ASP A 253 -9.56 21.04 1.65
C ASP A 253 -9.06 21.13 0.20
N THR A 254 -9.19 20.06 -0.59
CA THR A 254 -8.78 20.07 -2.00
C THR A 254 -9.94 20.33 -2.94
N LYS A 255 -9.68 21.13 -3.98
CA LYS A 255 -10.59 21.31 -5.12
C LYS A 255 -10.33 20.31 -6.25
N ALA A 256 -9.19 19.60 -6.20
CA ALA A 256 -8.80 18.65 -7.22
C ALA A 256 -9.57 17.33 -7.01
N VAL A 257 -10.58 17.12 -7.85
CA VAL A 257 -11.31 15.86 -7.91
C VAL A 257 -10.59 14.91 -8.85
N LEU A 258 -10.49 13.65 -8.43
CA LEU A 258 -9.72 12.64 -9.14
C LEU A 258 -10.63 11.57 -9.75
N PHE A 259 -10.12 11.00 -10.83
CA PHE A 259 -10.67 9.84 -11.50
C PHE A 259 -10.02 8.58 -10.94
N ASN A 260 -10.83 7.53 -10.81
CA ASN A 260 -10.31 6.21 -10.49
C ASN A 260 -9.42 5.69 -11.64
N SER A 261 -8.12 5.53 -11.36
CA SER A 261 -7.13 5.14 -12.36
C SER A 261 -7.44 3.79 -13.02
N ASP A 262 -7.92 2.81 -12.26
CA ASP A 262 -8.25 1.48 -12.79
C ASP A 262 -9.50 1.52 -13.68
N MET A 263 -10.51 2.31 -13.33
CA MET A 263 -11.69 2.50 -14.19
C MET A 263 -11.36 3.17 -15.51
N VAL A 264 -10.53 4.22 -15.48
CA VAL A 264 -10.07 4.91 -16.69
C VAL A 264 -9.33 3.94 -17.61
N LEU A 265 -8.35 3.19 -17.06
CA LEU A 265 -7.57 2.23 -17.83
C LEU A 265 -8.43 1.07 -18.35
N TYR A 266 -9.37 0.57 -17.55
CA TYR A 266 -10.33 -0.46 -17.93
C TYR A 266 -11.20 -0.03 -19.11
N PHE A 267 -11.74 1.19 -19.05
CA PHE A 267 -12.56 1.75 -20.11
C PHE A 267 -11.77 1.83 -21.41
N ILE A 268 -10.58 2.44 -21.37
CA ILE A 268 -9.74 2.64 -22.55
C ILE A 268 -9.37 1.29 -23.18
N LEU A 269 -8.91 0.34 -22.37
CA LEU A 269 -8.53 -0.99 -22.85
C LEU A 269 -9.71 -1.71 -23.52
N THR A 270 -10.90 -1.62 -22.93
CA THR A 270 -12.09 -2.30 -23.44
C THR A 270 -12.63 -1.61 -24.69
N ALA A 271 -12.60 -0.29 -24.74
CA ALA A 271 -12.99 0.51 -25.90
C ALA A 271 -12.06 0.28 -27.09
N MET A 272 -10.73 0.20 -26.86
CA MET A 272 -9.76 -0.13 -27.91
C MET A 272 -9.99 -1.52 -28.51
N LYS A 273 -10.33 -2.52 -27.67
CA LYS A 273 -10.58 -3.90 -28.14
C LYS A 273 -11.90 -4.04 -28.90
N GLY A 274 -12.94 -3.34 -28.46
CA GLY A 274 -14.30 -3.48 -29.00
C GLY A 274 -14.68 -2.45 -30.05
N GLY A 275 -13.89 -1.37 -30.21
CA GLY A 275 -14.24 -0.22 -31.04
C GLY A 275 -15.48 0.55 -30.57
N ALA A 276 -15.95 0.28 -29.35
CA ALA A 276 -17.21 0.77 -28.81
C ALA A 276 -17.14 0.90 -27.28
N VAL A 277 -18.10 1.62 -26.70
CA VAL A 277 -18.22 1.80 -25.24
C VAL A 277 -18.33 0.45 -24.53
N PRO A 278 -17.65 0.25 -23.39
CA PRO A 278 -17.78 -0.97 -22.59
C PRO A 278 -19.23 -1.22 -22.16
N LYS A 279 -19.75 -2.43 -22.41
CA LYS A 279 -21.10 -2.83 -21.98
C LYS A 279 -21.30 -2.72 -20.46
N LYS A 280 -20.23 -2.93 -19.69
CA LYS A 280 -20.18 -2.69 -18.25
C LYS A 280 -19.19 -1.58 -18.02
N LEU A 281 -19.64 -0.47 -17.45
CA LEU A 281 -18.76 0.68 -17.19
C LEU A 281 -17.94 0.52 -15.91
N ILE A 282 -18.33 -0.37 -15.00
CA ILE A 282 -17.60 -0.61 -13.74
C ILE A 282 -16.88 -1.95 -13.84
N ASP A 283 -15.57 -1.99 -13.57
CA ASP A 283 -14.85 -3.26 -13.40
C ASP A 283 -15.41 -3.96 -12.15
N GLN A 284 -15.79 -5.22 -12.33
CA GLN A 284 -16.23 -6.07 -11.24
C GLN A 284 -15.17 -6.25 -10.16
N ASN A 285 -13.89 -6.05 -10.50
CA ASN A 285 -12.76 -6.10 -9.56
C ASN A 285 -12.69 -4.90 -8.59
N ILE A 286 -13.43 -3.82 -8.86
CA ILE A 286 -13.57 -2.67 -7.95
C ILE A 286 -14.74 -2.84 -6.98
N LYS A 287 -15.64 -3.82 -7.21
CA LYS A 287 -16.82 -4.00 -6.36
C LYS A 287 -16.44 -4.02 -4.89
N ILE A 288 -17.01 -3.07 -4.17
CA ILE A 288 -16.93 -3.00 -2.71
C ILE A 288 -17.42 -4.35 -2.18
N ASP A 289 -16.62 -4.95 -1.31
CA ASP A 289 -17.01 -6.19 -0.66
C ASP A 289 -18.10 -5.87 0.38
N TYR A 290 -19.35 -5.85 -0.07
CA TYR A 290 -20.50 -5.59 0.78
C TYR A 290 -20.64 -6.61 1.91
N LYS A 291 -20.03 -7.80 1.80
CA LYS A 291 -19.98 -8.75 2.93
C LYS A 291 -19.06 -8.24 4.03
N LYS A 292 -17.90 -7.65 3.67
CA LYS A 292 -17.01 -7.00 4.64
C LYS A 292 -17.64 -5.76 5.25
N LEU A 293 -18.32 -4.93 4.45
CA LEU A 293 -19.03 -3.77 4.98
C LEU A 293 -20.12 -4.21 5.97
N ARG A 294 -20.91 -5.23 5.61
CA ARG A 294 -21.89 -5.85 6.52
C ARG A 294 -21.23 -6.45 7.77
N TYR A 295 -20.08 -7.10 7.64
CA TYR A 295 -19.37 -7.69 8.77
C TYR A 295 -18.82 -6.63 9.75
N LEU A 296 -18.21 -5.56 9.26
CA LEU A 296 -17.80 -4.41 10.07
C LEU A 296 -19.01 -3.78 10.77
N ILE A 297 -20.12 -3.62 10.05
CA ILE A 297 -21.40 -3.16 10.61
C ILE A 297 -21.95 -4.15 11.66
N THR A 298 -21.72 -5.46 11.50
CA THR A 298 -22.20 -6.49 12.44
C THR A 298 -21.33 -6.58 13.69
N LEU A 299 -20.02 -6.36 13.58
CA LEU A 299 -19.12 -6.18 14.72
C LEU A 299 -19.50 -4.92 15.51
N ASP A 300 -19.82 -3.83 14.82
CA ASP A 300 -20.31 -2.60 15.43
C ASP A 300 -21.69 -2.78 16.10
N ASN A 301 -22.56 -3.66 15.56
CA ASN A 301 -23.81 -4.05 16.21
C ASN A 301 -23.60 -4.85 17.50
N LYS A 302 -22.48 -5.55 17.66
CA LYS A 302 -22.10 -6.18 18.94
C LYS A 302 -21.50 -5.18 19.92
N LEU A 303 -21.08 -4.00 19.46
CA LEU A 303 -20.40 -3.00 20.29
C LEU A 303 -21.23 -1.76 20.59
N ASN A 304 -22.14 -1.23 19.75
CA ASN A 304 -23.00 -0.08 20.10
C ASN A 304 -24.09 0.30 19.05
N GLY A 305 -25.01 -0.59 18.67
CA GLY A 305 -26.35 -0.19 18.16
C GLY A 305 -26.45 0.75 16.93
N ASN A 306 -25.40 0.94 16.14
CA ASN A 306 -25.29 1.96 15.09
C ASN A 306 -26.08 1.68 13.80
N PHE A 307 -26.75 0.52 13.67
CA PHE A 307 -27.53 0.20 12.48
C PHE A 307 -28.75 1.12 12.29
N SER A 308 -29.38 1.57 13.38
CA SER A 308 -30.49 2.53 13.33
C SER A 308 -30.04 3.89 12.78
N ARG A 309 -28.83 4.33 13.14
CA ARG A 309 -28.21 5.58 12.65
C ARG A 309 -27.83 5.48 11.19
N LEU A 310 -27.19 4.39 10.77
CA LEU A 310 -26.77 4.20 9.38
C LEU A 310 -27.98 4.04 8.43
N LYS A 311 -29.04 3.37 8.90
CA LYS A 311 -30.34 3.34 8.20
C LYS A 311 -30.96 4.73 8.10
N SER A 312 -30.95 5.52 9.18
CA SER A 312 -31.41 6.91 9.18
C SER A 312 -30.63 7.79 8.20
N ILE A 313 -29.30 7.64 8.09
CA ILE A 313 -28.48 8.39 7.12
C ILE A 313 -28.84 7.98 5.69
N ILE A 314 -29.06 6.68 5.43
CA ILE A 314 -29.44 6.22 4.10
C ILE A 314 -30.84 6.73 3.70
N GLU A 315 -31.78 6.76 4.65
CA GLU A 315 -33.16 7.20 4.42
C GLU A 315 -33.28 8.73 4.36
N ASN A 316 -32.59 9.44 5.25
CA ASN A 316 -32.73 10.89 5.45
C ASN A 316 -31.58 11.71 4.89
N LYS A 317 -30.54 11.07 4.33
CA LYS A 317 -29.32 11.66 3.74
C LYS A 317 -28.42 12.45 4.70
N GLU A 318 -28.78 12.60 5.96
CA GLU A 318 -27.99 13.29 6.99
C GLU A 318 -28.19 12.72 8.39
N ILE A 319 -27.27 13.03 9.31
CA ILE A 319 -27.40 12.78 10.75
C ILE A 319 -26.65 13.84 11.54
N VAL A 320 -27.16 14.17 12.73
CA VAL A 320 -26.48 15.00 13.72
C VAL A 320 -25.81 14.09 14.74
N SER A 321 -24.50 14.24 14.95
CA SER A 321 -23.73 13.48 15.94
C SER A 321 -22.64 14.37 16.54
N ASP A 322 -22.28 14.08 17.79
CA ASP A 322 -21.11 14.67 18.42
C ASP A 322 -19.83 14.19 17.72
N ILE A 323 -18.88 15.11 17.52
CA ILE A 323 -17.54 14.79 17.01
C ILE A 323 -16.76 14.17 18.17
N VAL A 324 -16.25 12.95 17.97
CA VAL A 324 -15.46 12.23 18.96
C VAL A 324 -14.02 12.15 18.46
N ASP A 325 -13.07 12.66 19.25
CA ASP A 325 -11.66 12.80 18.83
C ASP A 325 -10.85 11.49 18.91
N SER A 326 -11.43 10.40 19.42
CA SER A 326 -10.81 9.07 19.46
C SER A 326 -11.85 7.95 19.60
N PHE A 327 -11.58 6.78 19.02
CA PHE A 327 -12.37 5.57 19.29
C PHE A 327 -12.18 5.11 20.75
N PRO A 328 -13.25 4.65 21.44
CA PRO A 328 -13.17 4.10 22.79
C PRO A 328 -12.45 2.75 22.86
#